data_AF-A0A317JLU2-F1
#
_entry.id   AF-A0A317JLU2-F1
#
_cell.length_a   1.000
_cell.length_b   1.000
_cell.length_c   1.000
_cell.angle_alpha   90.00
_cell.angle_beta   90.00
_cell.angle_gamma   90.00
#
_symmetry.space_group_name_H-M   'P 1'
#
loop_
_entity.id
_entity.type
_entity.pdbx_description
1 polymer ?
#
loop_
_entity_poly.entity_id
_entity_poly.type
_entity_poly.pdbx_seq_one_letter_code
_entity_poly.pdbx_strand_id
1 'polypeptide(L)'
;MTNIIDFDDQLYLPVVYKLKFPKYDWVFIDEAQDISSIQHVMLERSLNKGGRLVAVGDSHQAIYSFRGADSNSLNKIVETFNCIRLPLSISYRCPKSVVAEAKQYVPHIEAAPTATEGSVVDSGVANNIKLYNPEESVMVVCRNNAPLLRLAYFLIAAKVPVRVEGREIGEGLANLIKKLRARTIHDLGPRLEEWHARETAKKLAVDKSADLSAIDDKYECLLCLLESTQAQTVPELINEVKNLFDPKPGKKYVICSTIHRAKGLESEKVFFLDSWRLPSKYAKTEEQLQQEHNLAYVAVTRAKQSLHYVNFPKEAK
;
A
#
# COMPACT_ATOMS: atom_id res chain seq x y z
N MET A 1 23.19 -18.91 18.94
CA MET A 1 22.72 -17.72 18.19
C MET A 1 23.27 -17.85 16.78
N THR A 2 22.47 -17.56 15.77
CA THR A 2 22.92 -17.47 14.38
C THR A 2 23.90 -16.30 14.24
N ASN A 3 24.99 -16.45 13.48
CA ASN A 3 25.94 -15.36 13.19
C ASN A 3 25.40 -14.37 12.14
N ILE A 4 24.09 -14.34 11.94
CA ILE A 4 23.40 -13.53 10.94
C ILE A 4 22.45 -12.63 11.72
N ILE A 5 22.58 -11.32 11.50
CA ILE A 5 21.74 -10.27 12.06
C ILE A 5 20.82 -9.81 10.93
N ASP A 6 19.50 -9.96 11.09
CA ASP A 6 18.52 -9.44 10.13
C ASP A 6 18.11 -7.98 10.44
N PHE A 7 17.08 -7.46 9.76
CA PHE A 7 16.63 -6.09 9.96
C PHE A 7 15.93 -5.87 11.31
N ASP A 8 15.20 -6.87 11.82
CA ASP A 8 14.50 -6.76 13.10
C ASP A 8 15.50 -6.87 14.25
N ASP A 9 16.51 -7.75 14.10
CA ASP A 9 17.64 -7.86 15.02
C ASP A 9 18.41 -6.53 15.18
N GLN A 10 18.57 -5.76 14.10
CA GLN A 10 19.23 -4.44 14.15
C GLN A 10 18.51 -3.44 15.06
N LEU A 11 17.20 -3.59 15.28
CA LEU A 11 16.43 -2.78 16.22
C LEU A 11 16.36 -3.45 17.61
N TYR A 12 16.15 -4.77 17.62
CA TYR A 12 15.91 -5.55 18.83
C TYR A 12 17.15 -5.72 19.70
N LEU A 13 18.26 -6.16 19.10
CA LEU A 13 19.47 -6.48 19.83
C LEU A 13 20.06 -5.26 20.58
N PRO A 14 20.14 -4.05 19.99
CA PRO A 14 20.63 -2.88 20.73
C PRO A 14 19.80 -2.54 21.96
N VAL A 15 18.49 -2.70 21.89
CA VAL A 15 17.58 -2.39 23.00
C VAL A 15 17.67 -3.43 24.10
N VAL A 16 17.63 -4.71 23.75
CA VAL A 16 17.63 -5.84 24.70
C VAL A 16 18.97 -6.00 25.40
N TYR A 17 20.08 -5.94 24.66
CA TYR A 17 21.42 -6.01 25.24
C TYR A 17 21.87 -4.71 25.91
N LYS A 18 20.98 -3.69 25.98
CA LYS A 18 21.25 -2.40 26.63
C LYS A 18 22.54 -1.76 26.09
N LEU A 19 22.74 -1.83 24.78
CA LEU A 19 23.88 -1.18 24.14
C LEU A 19 23.82 0.33 24.39
N LYS A 20 24.98 0.98 24.42
CA LYS A 20 25.03 2.45 24.56
C LYS A 20 24.50 3.08 23.29
N PHE A 21 23.42 3.85 23.40
CA PHE A 21 22.91 4.65 22.31
C PHE A 21 23.68 5.98 22.24
N PRO A 22 24.02 6.46 21.03
CA PRO A 22 24.50 7.82 20.87
C PRO A 22 23.40 8.78 21.34
N LYS A 23 23.83 9.83 22.04
CA LYS A 23 22.95 10.83 22.62
C LYS A 23 23.05 12.13 21.84
N TYR A 24 21.91 12.74 21.57
CA TYR A 24 21.81 13.96 20.76
C TYR A 24 21.02 15.04 21.50
N ASP A 25 21.46 16.28 21.36
CA ASP A 25 20.75 17.46 21.88
C ASP A 25 19.51 17.81 21.04
N TRP A 26 19.52 17.40 19.76
CA TRP A 26 18.43 17.57 18.82
C TRP A 26 18.16 16.27 18.10
N VAL A 27 16.90 15.83 18.09
CA VAL A 27 16.44 14.67 17.32
C VAL A 27 15.28 15.08 16.45
N PHE A 28 15.34 14.72 15.18
CA PHE A 28 14.28 14.94 14.20
C PHE A 28 13.73 13.59 13.77
N ILE A 29 12.41 13.48 13.72
CA ILE A 29 11.72 12.28 13.24
C ILE A 29 10.73 12.71 12.19
N ASP A 30 10.78 12.03 11.06
CA ASP A 30 9.76 12.10 10.02
C ASP A 30 8.89 10.84 10.05
N GLU A 31 7.68 10.91 9.50
CA GLU A 31 6.68 9.82 9.51
C GLU A 31 6.46 9.21 10.90
N ALA A 32 6.44 10.06 11.93
CA ALA A 32 6.43 9.66 13.34
C ALA A 32 5.18 8.83 13.75
N GLN A 33 4.12 8.80 12.94
CA GLN A 33 2.99 7.89 13.15
C GLN A 33 3.30 6.42 12.85
N ASP A 34 4.35 6.12 12.07
CA ASP A 34 4.64 4.76 11.61
C ASP A 34 5.76 4.06 12.40
N ILE A 35 6.28 4.70 13.47
CA ILE A 35 7.32 4.07 14.28
C ILE A 35 6.74 3.00 15.22
N SER A 36 7.48 1.92 15.36
CA SER A 36 7.16 0.79 16.24
C SER A 36 7.52 1.05 17.70
N SER A 37 6.96 0.27 18.62
CA SER A 37 7.25 0.34 20.06
C SER A 37 8.75 0.31 20.38
N ILE A 38 9.54 -0.46 19.62
CA ILE A 38 10.97 -0.54 19.86
C ILE A 38 11.71 0.74 19.43
N GLN A 39 11.26 1.37 18.35
CA GLN A 39 11.81 2.64 17.88
C GLN A 39 11.49 3.77 18.87
N HIS A 40 10.34 3.75 19.55
CA HIS A 40 10.06 4.66 20.68
C HIS A 40 11.11 4.54 21.80
N VAL A 41 11.46 3.31 22.18
CA VAL A 41 12.49 3.06 23.21
C VAL A 41 13.87 3.53 22.73
N MET A 42 14.21 3.28 21.46
CA MET A 42 15.46 3.76 20.88
C MET A 42 15.52 5.29 20.89
N LEU A 43 14.43 5.96 20.53
CA LEU A 43 14.30 7.41 20.55
C LEU A 43 14.55 7.99 21.95
N GLU A 44 13.88 7.44 22.96
CA GLU A 44 14.07 7.85 24.36
C GLU A 44 15.54 7.67 24.79
N ARG A 45 16.16 6.57 24.38
CA ARG A 45 17.58 6.29 24.65
C ARG A 45 18.54 7.16 23.83
N SER A 46 18.12 7.79 22.74
CA SER A 46 18.95 8.65 21.92
C SER A 46 18.85 10.14 22.23
N LEU A 47 17.85 10.59 23.01
CA LEU A 47 17.74 12.01 23.40
C LEU A 47 18.55 12.33 24.67
N ASN A 48 19.31 13.42 24.66
CA ASN A 48 19.96 13.96 25.86
C ASN A 48 18.94 14.50 26.87
N LYS A 49 19.31 14.50 28.16
CA LYS A 49 18.51 15.17 29.18
C LYS A 49 18.48 16.68 28.88
N GLY A 50 17.30 17.24 28.67
CA GLY A 50 17.13 18.64 28.24
C GLY A 50 17.31 18.87 26.74
N GLY A 51 17.51 17.81 25.95
CA GLY A 51 17.49 17.86 24.49
C GLY A 51 16.10 18.15 23.93
N ARG A 52 16.03 18.42 22.63
CA ARG A 52 14.82 18.80 21.91
C ARG A 52 14.48 17.76 20.85
N LEU A 53 13.22 17.37 20.83
CA LEU A 53 12.64 16.48 19.83
C LEU A 53 11.73 17.29 18.91
N VAL A 54 11.89 17.11 17.60
CA VAL A 54 10.95 17.56 16.58
C VAL A 54 10.45 16.33 15.83
N ALA A 55 9.19 15.97 16.07
CA ALA A 55 8.54 14.86 15.40
C ALA A 55 7.48 15.39 14.43
N VAL A 56 7.58 14.97 13.17
CA VAL A 56 6.63 15.28 12.09
C VAL A 56 5.89 14.00 11.73
N GLY A 57 4.58 14.08 11.62
CA GLY A 57 3.75 12.95 11.24
C GLY A 57 2.27 13.30 11.14
N ASP A 58 1.50 12.41 10.56
CA ASP A 58 0.06 12.55 10.33
C ASP A 58 -0.67 11.26 10.72
N SER A 59 -1.47 11.32 11.78
CA SER A 59 -2.26 10.17 12.26
C SER A 59 -3.24 9.64 11.22
N HIS A 60 -3.68 10.47 10.26
CA HIS A 60 -4.58 10.07 9.18
C HIS A 60 -3.84 9.35 8.04
N GLN A 61 -2.51 9.28 8.08
CA GLN A 61 -1.68 8.49 7.17
C GLN A 61 -1.04 7.28 7.86
N ALA A 62 -1.44 6.95 9.09
CA ALA A 62 -0.98 5.76 9.80
C ALA A 62 -1.61 4.50 9.17
N ILE A 63 -0.84 3.83 8.30
CA ILE A 63 -1.31 2.68 7.51
C ILE A 63 -0.36 1.47 7.57
N TYR A 64 0.65 1.50 8.44
CA TYR A 64 1.67 0.44 8.57
C TYR A 64 1.55 -0.41 9.83
N SER A 65 0.38 -0.46 10.49
CA SER A 65 0.21 -1.28 11.71
C SER A 65 0.52 -2.77 11.48
N PHE A 66 0.28 -3.28 10.26
CA PHE A 66 0.65 -4.65 9.88
C PHE A 66 2.17 -4.93 9.93
N ARG A 67 3.01 -3.89 9.95
CA ARG A 67 4.48 -3.98 10.14
C ARG A 67 4.91 -3.75 11.59
N GLY A 68 3.95 -3.69 12.53
CA GLY A 68 4.22 -3.40 13.94
C GLY A 68 4.36 -1.92 14.28
N ALA A 69 3.94 -1.02 13.38
CA ALA A 69 3.79 0.39 13.71
C ALA A 69 2.74 0.56 14.81
N ASP A 70 3.03 1.43 15.77
CA ASP A 70 2.11 1.70 16.89
C ASP A 70 1.03 2.69 16.44
N SER A 71 -0.23 2.28 16.43
CA SER A 71 -1.35 3.16 16.05
C SER A 71 -1.48 4.40 16.94
N ASN A 72 -0.96 4.34 18.16
CA ASN A 72 -0.94 5.45 19.11
C ASN A 72 0.41 6.19 19.14
N SER A 73 1.28 5.97 18.14
CA SER A 73 2.66 6.46 18.13
C SER A 73 2.79 7.97 18.41
N LEU A 74 2.04 8.80 17.69
CA LEU A 74 2.11 10.27 17.85
C LEU A 74 1.70 10.71 19.26
N ASN A 75 0.66 10.09 19.83
CA ASN A 75 0.23 10.40 21.19
C ASN A 75 1.29 9.98 22.21
N LYS A 76 1.91 8.80 22.03
CA LYS A 76 3.00 8.33 22.89
C LYS A 76 4.20 9.28 22.86
N ILE A 77 4.56 9.81 21.70
CA ILE A 77 5.62 10.83 21.59
C ILE A 77 5.26 12.08 22.40
N VAL A 78 4.02 12.58 22.23
CA VAL A 78 3.53 13.75 22.95
C VAL A 78 3.60 13.55 24.46
N GLU A 79 3.13 12.41 24.96
CA GLU A 79 3.11 12.09 26.39
C GLU A 79 4.52 11.87 26.96
N THR A 80 5.37 11.13 26.23
CA THR A 80 6.71 10.72 26.70
C THR A 80 7.68 11.90 26.74
N PHE A 81 7.61 12.79 25.75
CA PHE A 81 8.54 13.92 25.61
C PHE A 81 7.91 15.27 25.96
N ASN A 82 6.66 15.27 26.44
CA ASN A 82 5.88 16.48 26.76
C ASN A 82 5.87 17.50 25.60
N CYS A 83 5.65 17.01 24.38
CA CYS A 83 5.71 17.83 23.18
C CYS A 83 4.47 18.73 23.05
N ILE A 84 4.67 19.94 22.54
CA ILE A 84 3.58 20.78 22.04
C ILE A 84 3.18 20.32 20.64
N ARG A 85 1.87 20.35 20.33
CA ARG A 85 1.36 20.05 18.99
C ARG A 85 1.28 21.32 18.17
N LEU A 86 1.88 21.28 16.98
CA LEU A 86 1.84 22.38 16.01
C LEU A 86 1.17 21.86 14.73
N PRO A 87 -0.17 22.02 14.59
CA PRO A 87 -0.89 21.48 13.44
C PRO A 87 -0.56 22.24 12.15
N LEU A 88 -0.40 21.50 11.05
CA LEU A 88 -0.22 22.02 9.70
C LEU A 88 -1.39 21.53 8.82
N SER A 89 -2.48 22.31 8.78
CA SER A 89 -3.70 21.95 8.05
C SER A 89 -3.67 22.24 6.55
N ILE A 90 -2.77 23.12 6.11
CA ILE A 90 -2.73 23.61 4.72
C ILE A 90 -1.96 22.64 3.82
N SER A 91 -2.66 22.03 2.87
CA SER A 91 -2.07 21.25 1.78
C SER A 91 -1.60 22.16 0.65
N TYR A 92 -0.29 22.15 0.42
CA TYR A 92 0.35 22.77 -0.76
C TYR A 92 0.52 21.78 -1.92
N ARG A 93 0.14 20.52 -1.73
CA ARG A 93 0.26 19.45 -2.74
C ARG A 93 -1.00 19.36 -3.60
N CYS A 94 -2.17 19.32 -2.96
CA CYS A 94 -3.41 18.94 -3.62
C CYS A 94 -4.18 20.17 -4.14
N PRO A 95 -4.86 20.05 -5.29
CA PRO A 95 -5.74 21.09 -5.78
C PRO A 95 -7.02 21.17 -4.93
N LYS A 96 -7.76 22.28 -5.06
CA LYS A 96 -8.93 22.61 -4.22
C LYS A 96 -10.00 21.53 -4.25
N SER A 97 -10.34 20.99 -5.42
CA SER A 97 -11.32 19.91 -5.55
C SER A 97 -10.89 18.61 -4.86
N VAL A 98 -9.61 18.23 -4.95
CA VAL A 98 -9.08 17.05 -4.25
C VAL A 98 -9.04 17.27 -2.74
N VAL A 99 -8.72 18.48 -2.27
CA VAL A 99 -8.83 18.82 -0.84
C VAL A 99 -10.28 18.76 -0.37
N ALA A 100 -11.23 19.26 -1.17
CA ALA A 100 -12.65 19.17 -0.86
C ALA A 100 -13.11 17.71 -0.72
N GLU A 101 -12.63 16.82 -1.60
CA GLU A 101 -12.85 15.38 -1.49
C GLU A 101 -12.18 14.79 -0.26
N ALA A 102 -10.95 15.21 0.06
CA ALA A 102 -10.21 14.71 1.23
C ALA A 102 -10.84 15.11 2.58
N LYS A 103 -11.61 16.20 2.62
CA LYS A 103 -12.32 16.66 3.82
C LYS A 103 -13.35 15.66 4.37
N GLN A 104 -13.82 14.72 3.55
CA GLN A 104 -14.67 13.63 4.04
C GLN A 104 -13.94 12.72 5.02
N TYR A 105 -12.60 12.64 4.93
CA TYR A 105 -11.76 11.84 5.80
C TYR A 105 -11.04 12.72 6.85
N VAL A 106 -10.57 13.91 6.45
CA VAL A 106 -9.81 14.79 7.33
C VAL A 106 -10.45 16.18 7.28
N PRO A 107 -11.48 16.47 8.11
CA PRO A 107 -12.29 17.67 7.97
C PRO A 107 -11.54 19.00 8.08
N HIS A 108 -10.40 18.99 8.77
CA HIS A 108 -9.57 20.16 9.01
C HIS A 108 -8.49 20.39 7.94
N ILE A 109 -8.38 19.55 6.90
CA ILE A 109 -7.46 19.80 5.78
C ILE A 109 -7.95 20.99 4.96
N GLU A 110 -7.04 21.90 4.62
CA GLU A 110 -7.32 23.10 3.84
C GLU A 110 -6.44 23.16 2.61
N ALA A 111 -6.95 23.78 1.54
CA ALA A 111 -6.17 24.00 0.33
C ALA A 111 -5.34 25.27 0.52
N ALA A 112 -4.10 25.27 0.04
CA ALA A 112 -3.32 26.50 -0.02
C ALA A 112 -4.10 27.59 -0.77
N PRO A 113 -3.99 28.88 -0.37
CA PRO A 113 -4.61 29.98 -1.10
C PRO A 113 -4.24 30.02 -2.60
N THR A 114 -3.05 29.51 -2.93
CA THR A 114 -2.49 29.41 -4.28
C THR A 114 -2.83 28.10 -5.00
N ALA A 115 -3.60 27.20 -4.40
CA ALA A 115 -3.94 25.92 -5.00
C ALA A 115 -4.80 26.09 -6.26
N THR A 116 -4.52 25.29 -7.28
CA THR A 116 -5.33 25.20 -8.50
C THR A 116 -6.66 24.50 -8.23
N GLU A 117 -7.64 24.63 -9.12
CA GLU A 117 -8.98 24.06 -8.89
C GLU A 117 -8.99 22.52 -8.97
N GLY A 118 -8.22 21.93 -9.88
CA GLY A 118 -8.19 20.48 -10.13
C GLY A 118 -9.53 19.90 -10.56
N SER A 119 -9.70 18.57 -10.48
CA SER A 119 -11.01 17.91 -10.64
C SER A 119 -11.14 16.60 -9.86
N VAL A 120 -12.37 16.24 -9.52
CA VAL A 120 -12.75 14.93 -8.97
C VAL A 120 -13.89 14.39 -9.83
N VAL A 121 -13.70 13.22 -10.44
CA VAL A 121 -14.60 12.71 -11.48
C VAL A 121 -14.89 11.23 -11.23
N ASP A 122 -16.15 10.82 -11.37
CA ASP A 122 -16.48 9.41 -11.57
C ASP A 122 -16.31 9.07 -13.05
N SER A 123 -15.25 8.34 -13.37
CA SER A 123 -14.88 7.93 -14.72
C SER A 123 -15.55 6.60 -15.13
N GLY A 124 -16.37 6.01 -14.26
CA GLY A 124 -17.13 4.80 -14.55
C GLY A 124 -16.28 3.53 -14.59
N VAL A 125 -16.27 2.84 -15.72
CA VAL A 125 -15.70 1.49 -15.85
C VAL A 125 -14.18 1.53 -16.05
N ALA A 126 -13.45 0.77 -15.24
CA ALA A 126 -11.98 0.68 -15.28
C ALA A 126 -11.44 0.15 -16.63
N ASN A 127 -12.17 -0.70 -17.34
CA ASN A 127 -11.79 -1.21 -18.67
C ASN A 127 -12.06 -0.22 -19.82
N ASN A 128 -11.75 1.06 -19.61
CA ASN A 128 -11.85 2.08 -20.63
C ASN A 128 -10.44 2.59 -20.98
N ILE A 129 -9.91 2.13 -22.11
CA ILE A 129 -8.54 2.44 -22.55
C ILE A 129 -8.28 3.94 -22.72
N LYS A 130 -9.32 4.74 -23.00
CA LYS A 130 -9.19 6.20 -23.20
C LYS A 130 -8.83 6.95 -21.92
N LEU A 131 -8.97 6.31 -20.76
CA LEU A 131 -8.62 6.90 -19.47
C LEU A 131 -7.10 6.91 -19.22
N TYR A 132 -6.35 6.03 -19.88
CA TYR A 132 -4.97 5.72 -19.51
C TYR A 132 -4.00 6.12 -20.61
N ASN A 133 -3.39 7.31 -20.45
CA ASN A 133 -2.34 7.80 -21.34
C ASN A 133 -0.97 7.67 -20.65
N PRO A 134 -0.08 6.77 -21.12
CA PRO A 134 1.25 6.59 -20.54
C PRO A 134 2.16 7.81 -20.74
N GLU A 135 1.85 8.71 -21.67
CA GLU A 135 2.63 9.93 -21.88
C GLU A 135 2.41 10.99 -20.80
N GLU A 136 1.31 10.85 -20.06
CA GLU A 136 0.94 11.66 -18.90
C GLU A 136 1.43 11.02 -17.60
N SER A 137 1.50 11.80 -16.53
CA SER A 137 1.72 11.26 -15.19
C SER A 137 0.40 10.66 -14.68
N VAL A 138 0.29 9.34 -14.79
CA VAL A 138 -0.89 8.56 -14.39
C VAL A 138 -0.53 7.50 -13.36
N MET A 139 -1.23 7.50 -12.24
CA MET A 139 -1.16 6.44 -11.24
C MET A 139 -2.55 5.87 -10.92
N VAL A 140 -2.69 4.56 -10.95
CA VAL A 140 -3.86 3.82 -10.50
C VAL A 140 -3.57 3.25 -9.12
N VAL A 141 -4.41 3.58 -8.15
CA VAL A 141 -4.30 3.10 -6.77
C VAL A 141 -5.48 2.21 -6.42
N CYS A 142 -5.21 1.09 -5.73
CA CYS A 142 -6.25 0.17 -5.24
C CYS A 142 -5.89 -0.40 -3.87
N ARG A 143 -6.89 -0.83 -3.09
CA ARG A 143 -6.67 -1.51 -1.81
C ARG A 143 -5.93 -2.86 -1.96
N ASN A 144 -6.18 -3.56 -3.07
CA ASN A 144 -5.74 -4.93 -3.34
C ASN A 144 -4.90 -5.01 -4.62
N ASN A 145 -4.08 -6.06 -4.75
CA ASN A 145 -3.25 -6.27 -5.95
C ASN A 145 -4.05 -6.86 -7.11
N ALA A 146 -5.03 -7.73 -6.84
CA ALA A 146 -5.73 -8.44 -7.91
C ALA A 146 -6.42 -7.52 -8.94
N PRO A 147 -7.16 -6.46 -8.55
CA PRO A 147 -7.72 -5.50 -9.52
C PRO A 147 -6.65 -4.74 -10.32
N LEU A 148 -5.50 -4.46 -9.69
CA LEU A 148 -4.37 -3.79 -10.36
C LEU A 148 -3.76 -4.68 -11.44
N LEU A 149 -3.60 -5.98 -11.14
CA LEU A 149 -3.14 -6.95 -12.14
C LEU A 149 -4.14 -7.08 -13.28
N ARG A 150 -5.44 -7.18 -12.96
CA ARG A 150 -6.50 -7.24 -13.98
C ARG A 150 -6.44 -6.04 -14.93
N LEU A 151 -6.33 -4.83 -14.37
CA LEU A 151 -6.20 -3.62 -15.18
C LEU A 151 -4.90 -3.63 -15.98
N ALA A 152 -3.79 -4.06 -15.38
CA ALA A 152 -2.51 -4.10 -16.07
C ALA A 152 -2.55 -5.06 -17.27
N TYR A 153 -3.18 -6.23 -17.15
CA TYR A 153 -3.39 -7.14 -18.27
C TYR A 153 -4.27 -6.56 -19.37
N PHE A 154 -5.36 -5.90 -19.00
CA PHE A 154 -6.19 -5.16 -19.95
C PHE A 154 -5.37 -4.11 -20.73
N LEU A 155 -4.54 -3.33 -20.04
CA LEU A 155 -3.68 -2.32 -20.67
C LEU A 155 -2.60 -2.94 -21.57
N ILE A 156 -1.99 -4.04 -21.15
CA ILE A 156 -0.99 -4.78 -21.96
C ILE A 156 -1.62 -5.29 -23.25
N ALA A 157 -2.81 -5.90 -23.18
CA ALA A 157 -3.54 -6.37 -24.35
C ALA A 157 -3.86 -5.22 -25.32
N ALA A 158 -4.14 -4.03 -24.79
CA ALA A 158 -4.35 -2.80 -25.56
C ALA A 158 -3.05 -2.07 -25.97
N LYS A 159 -1.87 -2.67 -25.73
CA LYS A 159 -0.54 -2.10 -26.01
C LYS A 159 -0.23 -0.79 -25.28
N VAL A 160 -0.93 -0.52 -24.17
CA VAL A 160 -0.59 0.59 -23.27
C VAL A 160 0.50 0.14 -22.28
N PRO A 161 1.66 0.81 -22.24
CA PRO A 161 2.69 0.54 -21.25
C PRO A 161 2.17 0.75 -19.83
N VAL A 162 2.21 -0.31 -19.04
CA VAL A 162 1.84 -0.32 -17.62
C VAL A 162 2.96 -0.94 -16.80
N ARG A 163 3.10 -0.48 -15.56
CA ARG A 163 4.00 -1.03 -14.55
C ARG A 163 3.21 -1.24 -13.28
N VAL A 164 3.37 -2.40 -12.64
CA VAL A 164 2.81 -2.65 -11.30
C VAL A 164 3.93 -2.46 -10.26
N GLU A 165 3.69 -1.66 -9.24
CA GLU A 165 4.62 -1.44 -8.14
C GLU A 165 4.68 -2.64 -7.19
N GLY A 166 5.88 -2.94 -6.70
CA GLY A 166 6.13 -4.02 -5.74
C GLY A 166 6.64 -5.30 -6.39
N ARG A 167 7.93 -5.31 -6.76
CA ARG A 167 8.63 -6.48 -7.29
C ARG A 167 8.50 -7.72 -6.40
N GLU A 168 8.42 -7.55 -5.08
CA GLU A 168 8.27 -8.68 -4.15
C GLU A 168 6.94 -9.42 -4.35
N ILE A 169 5.90 -8.75 -4.88
CA ILE A 169 4.63 -9.40 -5.23
C ILE A 169 4.85 -10.34 -6.41
N GLY A 170 5.50 -9.87 -7.48
CA GLY A 170 5.86 -10.69 -8.62
C GLY A 170 6.70 -11.91 -8.24
N GLU A 171 7.69 -11.72 -7.36
CA GLU A 171 8.50 -12.81 -6.81
C GLU A 171 7.65 -13.78 -5.96
N GLY A 172 6.75 -13.24 -5.13
CA GLY A 172 5.83 -14.03 -4.31
C GLY A 172 4.88 -14.90 -5.13
N LEU A 173 4.31 -14.35 -6.21
CA LEU A 173 3.44 -15.06 -7.15
C LEU A 173 4.23 -16.12 -7.92
N ALA A 174 5.39 -15.77 -8.46
CA ALA A 174 6.28 -16.73 -9.14
C ALA A 174 6.69 -17.89 -8.22
N ASN A 175 6.99 -17.59 -6.96
CA ASN A 175 7.32 -18.61 -5.96
C ASN A 175 6.11 -19.49 -5.61
N LEU A 176 4.91 -18.93 -5.56
CA LEU A 176 3.68 -19.70 -5.36
C LEU A 176 3.43 -20.64 -6.54
N ILE A 177 3.49 -20.15 -7.78
CA ILE A 177 3.35 -20.97 -9.00
C ILE A 177 4.32 -22.17 -8.98
N LYS A 178 5.59 -21.93 -8.63
CA LYS A 178 6.60 -23.00 -8.47
C LYS A 178 6.22 -24.01 -7.38
N LYS A 179 5.68 -23.54 -6.24
CA LYS A 179 5.26 -24.39 -5.12
C LYS A 179 4.04 -25.26 -5.46
N LEU A 180 3.17 -24.81 -6.36
CA LEU A 180 2.01 -25.59 -6.82
C LEU A 180 2.44 -26.84 -7.61
N ARG A 181 3.64 -26.85 -8.20
CA ARG A 181 4.20 -27.98 -8.97
C ARG A 181 3.26 -28.48 -10.08
N ALA A 182 2.54 -27.56 -10.71
CA ALA A 182 1.72 -27.87 -11.89
C ALA A 182 2.60 -28.25 -13.08
N ARG A 183 2.16 -29.22 -13.89
CA ARG A 183 2.87 -29.66 -15.10
C ARG A 183 2.46 -28.83 -16.30
N THR A 184 1.17 -28.53 -16.38
CA THR A 184 0.57 -27.68 -17.42
C THR A 184 -0.07 -26.44 -16.80
N ILE A 185 -0.41 -25.45 -17.63
CA ILE A 185 -1.17 -24.28 -17.17
C ILE A 185 -2.57 -24.68 -16.74
N HIS A 186 -3.20 -25.63 -17.42
CA HIS A 186 -4.52 -26.15 -17.05
C HIS A 186 -4.55 -26.76 -15.64
N ASP A 187 -3.43 -27.36 -15.20
CA ASP A 187 -3.33 -27.93 -13.85
C ASP A 187 -3.16 -26.86 -12.76
N LEU A 188 -2.82 -25.61 -13.10
CA LEU A 188 -2.57 -24.57 -12.10
C LEU A 188 -3.86 -24.15 -11.37
N GLY A 189 -4.99 -24.05 -12.06
CA GLY A 189 -6.27 -23.64 -11.48
C GLY A 189 -6.72 -24.55 -10.33
N PRO A 190 -6.91 -25.86 -10.57
CA PRO A 190 -7.29 -26.80 -9.52
C PRO A 190 -6.30 -26.84 -8.34
N ARG A 191 -4.99 -26.79 -8.64
CA ARG A 191 -3.94 -26.78 -7.59
C ARG A 191 -3.96 -25.50 -6.77
N LEU A 192 -4.28 -24.37 -7.39
CA LEU A 192 -4.42 -23.08 -6.74
C LEU A 192 -5.61 -23.07 -5.78
N GLU A 193 -6.75 -23.68 -6.18
CA GLU A 193 -7.92 -23.87 -5.32
C GLU A 193 -7.59 -24.75 -4.10
N GLU A 194 -6.94 -25.89 -4.32
CA GLU A 194 -6.47 -26.77 -3.23
C GLU A 194 -5.52 -26.03 -2.26
N TRP A 195 -4.61 -25.23 -2.81
CA TRP A 195 -3.72 -24.40 -2.01
C TRP A 195 -4.47 -23.37 -1.18
N HIS A 196 -5.43 -22.65 -1.78
CA HIS A 196 -6.22 -21.63 -1.08
C HIS A 196 -7.07 -22.24 0.04
N ALA A 197 -7.75 -23.36 -0.23
CA ALA A 197 -8.54 -24.08 0.78
C ALA A 197 -7.67 -24.54 1.96
N ARG A 198 -6.48 -25.09 1.67
CA ARG A 198 -5.55 -25.58 2.70
C ARG A 198 -4.96 -24.45 3.55
N GLU A 199 -4.50 -23.36 2.94
CA GLU A 199 -3.95 -22.21 3.71
C GLU A 199 -5.05 -21.51 4.51
N THR A 200 -6.26 -21.40 3.96
CA THR A 200 -7.43 -20.86 4.66
C THR A 200 -7.78 -21.70 5.89
N ALA A 201 -7.93 -23.02 5.73
CA ALA A 201 -8.22 -23.92 6.83
C ALA A 201 -7.14 -23.87 7.92
N LYS A 202 -5.87 -23.81 7.51
CA LYS A 202 -4.74 -23.69 8.43
C LYS A 202 -4.80 -22.42 9.27
N LYS A 203 -5.11 -21.26 8.67
CA LYS A 203 -5.17 -19.98 9.39
C LYS A 203 -6.38 -19.93 10.32
N LEU A 204 -7.54 -20.40 9.86
CA LEU A 204 -8.77 -20.47 10.65
C LEU A 204 -8.72 -21.48 11.80
N ALA A 205 -7.87 -22.52 11.69
CA ALA A 205 -7.62 -23.45 12.78
C ALA A 205 -6.85 -22.82 13.96
N VAL A 206 -6.03 -21.80 13.69
CA VAL A 206 -5.31 -21.04 14.72
C VAL A 206 -6.20 -19.95 15.31
N ASP A 207 -6.90 -19.20 14.45
CA ASP A 207 -7.80 -18.13 14.83
C ASP A 207 -8.99 -18.10 13.87
N LYS A 208 -10.20 -18.37 14.38
CA LYS A 208 -11.43 -18.36 13.58
C LYS A 208 -11.77 -16.97 13.02
N SER A 209 -11.21 -15.91 13.61
CA SER A 209 -11.34 -14.52 13.16
C SER A 209 -10.14 -14.04 12.33
N ALA A 210 -9.25 -14.96 11.94
CA ALA A 210 -8.03 -14.61 11.20
C ALA A 210 -8.32 -13.81 9.94
N ASP A 211 -7.55 -12.74 9.74
CA ASP A 211 -7.53 -11.99 8.50
C ASP A 211 -6.96 -12.86 7.36
N LEU A 212 -7.77 -13.16 6.35
CA LEU A 212 -7.35 -13.93 5.17
C LEU A 212 -6.98 -13.04 3.97
N SER A 213 -6.98 -11.71 4.13
CA SER A 213 -6.75 -10.72 3.06
C SER A 213 -5.55 -11.05 2.17
N ALA A 214 -4.40 -11.38 2.77
CA ALA A 214 -3.18 -11.70 2.03
C ALA A 214 -3.23 -13.05 1.29
N ILE A 215 -4.04 -14.01 1.77
CA ILE A 215 -4.23 -15.31 1.10
C ILE A 215 -5.20 -15.14 -0.07
N ASP A 216 -6.34 -14.47 0.18
CA ASP A 216 -7.34 -14.14 -0.84
C ASP A 216 -6.73 -13.31 -1.96
N ASP A 217 -5.95 -12.26 -1.64
CA ASP A 217 -5.33 -11.40 -2.64
C ASP A 217 -4.36 -12.17 -3.55
N LYS A 218 -3.57 -13.12 -3.01
CA LYS A 218 -2.70 -14.00 -3.81
C LYS A 218 -3.49 -14.95 -4.70
N TYR A 219 -4.58 -15.50 -4.18
CA TYR A 219 -5.47 -16.38 -4.92
C TYR A 219 -6.14 -15.64 -6.08
N GLU A 220 -6.77 -14.49 -5.80
CA GLU A 220 -7.40 -13.63 -6.81
C GLU A 220 -6.37 -13.14 -7.85
N CYS A 221 -5.15 -12.79 -7.44
CA CYS A 221 -4.08 -12.42 -8.36
C CYS A 221 -3.74 -13.55 -9.34
N LEU A 222 -3.55 -14.78 -8.84
CA LEU A 222 -3.22 -15.91 -9.70
C LEU A 222 -4.39 -16.36 -10.57
N LEU A 223 -5.63 -16.28 -10.08
CA LEU A 223 -6.81 -16.52 -10.91
C LEU A 223 -6.87 -15.53 -12.07
N CYS A 224 -6.75 -14.22 -11.77
CA CYS A 224 -6.74 -13.19 -12.79
C CYS A 224 -5.61 -13.39 -13.82
N LEU A 225 -4.44 -13.83 -13.36
CA LEU A 225 -3.32 -14.21 -14.22
C LEU A 225 -3.68 -15.37 -15.15
N LEU A 226 -4.29 -16.44 -14.63
CA LEU A 226 -4.69 -17.61 -15.42
C LEU A 226 -5.78 -17.28 -16.44
N GLU A 227 -6.68 -16.36 -16.12
CA GLU A 227 -7.74 -15.89 -17.03
C GLU A 227 -7.21 -15.00 -18.17
N SER A 228 -6.10 -14.29 -17.94
CA SER A 228 -5.59 -13.23 -18.83
C SER A 228 -4.30 -13.59 -19.56
N THR A 229 -3.59 -14.63 -19.12
CA THR A 229 -2.28 -15.01 -19.66
C THR A 229 -2.38 -15.59 -21.07
N GLN A 230 -1.34 -15.33 -21.87
CA GLN A 230 -1.14 -15.97 -23.17
C GLN A 230 -0.05 -17.05 -23.13
N ALA A 231 0.55 -17.27 -21.97
CA ALA A 231 1.56 -18.31 -21.78
C ALA A 231 0.97 -19.68 -22.15
N GLN A 232 1.80 -20.53 -22.75
CA GLN A 232 1.48 -21.93 -23.02
C GLN A 232 2.14 -22.87 -22.01
N THR A 233 3.21 -22.41 -21.37
CA THR A 233 3.96 -23.19 -20.38
C THR A 233 4.06 -22.47 -19.03
N VAL A 234 4.20 -23.24 -17.94
CA VAL A 234 4.40 -22.67 -16.59
C VAL A 234 5.64 -21.77 -16.50
N PRO A 235 6.79 -22.11 -17.13
CA PRO A 235 7.94 -21.19 -17.18
C PRO A 235 7.65 -19.87 -17.91
N GLU A 236 6.88 -19.89 -19.00
CA GLU A 236 6.46 -18.68 -19.70
C GLU A 236 5.60 -17.79 -18.81
N LEU A 237 4.62 -18.36 -18.10
CA LEU A 237 3.79 -17.63 -17.15
C LEU A 237 4.63 -16.96 -16.05
N ILE A 238 5.61 -17.68 -15.49
CA ILE A 238 6.52 -17.11 -14.48
C ILE A 238 7.32 -15.94 -15.06
N ASN A 239 7.76 -16.02 -16.31
CA ASN A 239 8.49 -14.95 -16.97
C ASN A 239 7.59 -13.74 -17.25
N GLU A 240 6.35 -13.99 -17.69
CA GLU A 240 5.32 -12.97 -17.91
C GLU A 240 5.05 -12.17 -16.62
N VAL A 241 4.84 -12.87 -15.50
CA VAL A 241 4.68 -12.25 -14.17
C VAL A 241 5.88 -11.37 -13.85
N LYS A 242 7.12 -11.86 -14.02
CA LYS A 242 8.33 -11.07 -13.71
C LYS A 242 8.43 -9.79 -14.54
N ASN A 243 8.12 -9.87 -15.83
CA ASN A 243 8.20 -8.72 -16.74
C ASN A 243 7.20 -7.61 -16.38
N LEU A 244 6.08 -7.93 -15.72
CA LEU A 244 5.08 -6.96 -15.29
C LEU A 244 5.59 -5.99 -14.21
N PHE A 245 6.53 -6.45 -13.38
CA PHE A 245 7.09 -5.68 -12.27
C PHE A 245 8.49 -5.12 -12.56
N ASP A 246 9.04 -5.40 -13.74
CA ASP A 246 10.38 -4.94 -14.11
C ASP A 246 10.32 -3.90 -15.25
N PRO A 247 10.41 -2.59 -14.92
CA PRO A 247 10.34 -1.53 -15.93
C PRO A 247 11.56 -1.52 -16.84
N LYS A 248 11.33 -1.19 -18.11
CA LYS A 248 12.41 -0.88 -19.05
C LYS A 248 12.82 0.59 -18.89
N PRO A 249 14.12 0.91 -18.76
CA PRO A 249 14.59 2.29 -18.62
C PRO A 249 14.11 3.19 -19.77
N GLY A 250 13.82 4.46 -19.46
CA GLY A 250 13.49 5.49 -20.46
C GLY A 250 12.07 5.42 -21.04
N LYS A 251 11.24 4.46 -20.61
CA LYS A 251 9.84 4.34 -21.04
C LYS A 251 8.91 4.94 -19.99
N LYS A 252 7.86 5.65 -20.44
CA LYS A 252 6.78 6.10 -19.55
C LYS A 252 5.70 5.03 -19.42
N TYR A 253 5.06 4.99 -18.28
CA TYR A 253 4.13 3.94 -17.89
C TYR A 253 2.94 4.52 -17.14
N VAL A 254 1.78 3.88 -17.32
CA VAL A 254 0.71 3.92 -16.32
C VAL A 254 1.19 3.14 -15.10
N ILE A 255 1.20 3.76 -13.92
CA ILE A 255 1.70 3.14 -12.70
C ILE A 255 0.51 2.55 -11.93
N CYS A 256 0.49 1.24 -11.73
CA CYS A 256 -0.48 0.57 -10.86
C CYS A 256 0.17 0.28 -9.51
N SER A 257 -0.41 0.75 -8.40
CA SER A 257 0.16 0.57 -7.06
C SER A 257 -0.92 0.32 -6.04
N THR A 258 -0.62 -0.47 -4.99
CA THR A 258 -1.53 -0.51 -3.84
C THR A 258 -1.47 0.80 -3.09
N ILE A 259 -2.54 1.16 -2.38
CA ILE A 259 -2.57 2.40 -1.58
C ILE A 259 -1.39 2.46 -0.60
N HIS A 260 -1.06 1.33 0.03
CA HIS A 260 0.08 1.22 0.94
C HIS A 260 1.41 1.61 0.26
N ARG A 261 1.66 1.08 -0.94
CA ARG A 261 2.89 1.36 -1.69
C ARG A 261 2.88 2.74 -2.34
N ALA A 262 1.71 3.29 -2.63
CA ALA A 262 1.55 4.65 -3.14
C ALA A 262 1.78 5.72 -2.05
N LYS A 263 1.86 5.35 -0.76
CA LYS A 263 2.21 6.29 0.29
C LYS A 263 3.60 6.88 0.02
N GLY A 264 3.69 8.21 0.04
CA GLY A 264 4.90 8.97 -0.32
C GLY A 264 5.06 9.24 -1.83
N LEU A 265 4.27 8.60 -2.70
CA LEU A 265 4.23 8.88 -4.13
C LEU A 265 3.13 9.88 -4.47
N GLU A 266 3.19 10.46 -5.67
CA GLU A 266 2.18 11.40 -6.17
C GLU A 266 2.15 11.38 -7.70
N SER A 267 1.01 11.74 -8.30
CA SER A 267 0.84 11.79 -9.75
C SER A 267 -0.13 12.89 -10.15
N GLU A 268 0.01 13.41 -11.37
CA GLU A 268 -0.89 14.47 -11.88
C GLU A 268 -2.33 13.95 -11.96
N LYS A 269 -2.51 12.73 -12.49
CA LYS A 269 -3.81 12.04 -12.53
C LYS A 269 -3.76 10.77 -11.69
N VAL A 270 -4.69 10.65 -10.74
CA VAL A 270 -4.84 9.45 -9.92
C VAL A 270 -6.18 8.79 -10.18
N PHE A 271 -6.16 7.49 -10.44
CA PHE A 271 -7.34 6.66 -10.57
C PHE A 271 -7.51 5.81 -9.32
N PHE A 272 -8.53 6.11 -8.52
CA PHE A 272 -8.91 5.30 -7.37
C PHE A 272 -9.77 4.13 -7.85
N LEU A 273 -9.12 2.98 -8.02
CA LEU A 273 -9.72 1.76 -8.52
C LEU A 273 -10.44 1.00 -7.41
N ASP A 274 -11.70 0.67 -7.64
CA ASP A 274 -12.55 -0.11 -6.75
C ASP A 274 -12.57 0.44 -5.31
N SER A 275 -12.84 1.75 -5.14
CA SER A 275 -12.84 2.41 -3.82
C SER A 275 -13.81 1.74 -2.83
N TRP A 276 -14.86 1.08 -3.32
CA TRP A 276 -15.80 0.27 -2.54
C TRP A 276 -15.17 -0.93 -1.82
N ARG A 277 -13.92 -1.29 -2.13
CA ARG A 277 -13.15 -2.31 -1.39
C ARG A 277 -12.69 -1.82 -0.02
N LEU A 278 -12.81 -0.51 0.25
CA LEU A 278 -12.62 0.08 1.57
C LEU A 278 -13.98 0.31 2.25
N PRO A 279 -14.17 -0.10 3.51
CA PRO A 279 -13.24 -0.89 4.31
C PRO A 279 -13.18 -2.36 3.86
N SER A 280 -12.01 -2.99 4.05
CA SER A 280 -11.85 -4.43 3.88
C SER A 280 -12.87 -5.21 4.71
N LYS A 281 -13.41 -6.31 4.14
CA LYS A 281 -14.28 -7.25 4.86
C LYS A 281 -13.63 -7.86 6.12
N TYR A 282 -12.30 -7.80 6.22
CA TYR A 282 -11.50 -8.29 7.34
C TYR A 282 -11.22 -7.24 8.42
N ALA A 283 -11.51 -5.96 8.17
CA ALA A 283 -11.41 -4.92 9.20
C ALA A 283 -12.62 -5.01 10.13
N LYS A 284 -12.38 -5.41 11.39
CA LYS A 284 -13.41 -5.65 12.41
C LYS A 284 -13.27 -4.77 13.63
N THR A 285 -12.04 -4.42 14.01
CA THR A 285 -11.78 -3.55 15.15
C THR A 285 -11.86 -2.08 14.74
N GLU A 286 -12.10 -1.19 15.69
CA GLU A 286 -12.10 0.26 15.45
C GLU A 286 -10.76 0.74 14.86
N GLU A 287 -9.65 0.21 15.37
CA GLU A 287 -8.30 0.51 14.87
C GLU A 287 -8.13 0.08 13.40
N GLN A 288 -8.61 -1.11 13.04
CA GLN A 288 -8.58 -1.59 11.65
C GLN A 288 -9.46 -0.74 10.74
N LEU A 289 -10.66 -0.38 11.19
CA LEU A 289 -11.56 0.48 10.43
C LEU A 289 -10.97 1.89 10.24
N GLN A 290 -10.35 2.44 11.27
CA GLN A 290 -9.63 3.71 11.19
C GLN A 290 -8.47 3.64 10.19
N GLN A 291 -7.73 2.53 10.16
CA GLN A 291 -6.69 2.32 9.15
C GLN A 291 -7.26 2.25 7.73
N GLU A 292 -8.39 1.59 7.51
CA GLU A 292 -9.04 1.55 6.19
C GLU A 292 -9.54 2.95 5.76
N HIS A 293 -9.99 3.75 6.71
CA HIS A 293 -10.33 5.16 6.48
C HIS A 293 -9.09 6.01 6.13
N ASN A 294 -7.97 5.79 6.83
CA ASN A 294 -6.68 6.40 6.52
C ASN A 294 -6.18 6.01 5.11
N LEU A 295 -6.40 4.76 4.69
CA LEU A 295 -6.08 4.31 3.33
C LEU A 295 -6.88 5.10 2.28
N ALA A 296 -8.16 5.34 2.50
CA ALA A 296 -8.97 6.15 1.59
C ALA A 296 -8.43 7.59 1.48
N TYR A 297 -8.08 8.21 2.61
CA TYR A 297 -7.44 9.53 2.62
C TYR A 297 -6.10 9.55 1.87
N VAL A 298 -5.25 8.54 2.09
CA VAL A 298 -3.98 8.39 1.38
C VAL A 298 -4.23 8.30 -0.13
N ALA A 299 -5.16 7.46 -0.58
CA ALA A 299 -5.48 7.30 -2.00
C ALA A 299 -5.92 8.61 -2.67
N VAL A 300 -6.84 9.35 -2.04
CA VAL A 300 -7.34 10.64 -2.54
C VAL A 300 -6.23 11.68 -2.65
N THR A 301 -5.37 11.79 -1.63
CA THR A 301 -4.32 12.81 -1.55
C THR A 301 -3.09 12.52 -2.41
N ARG A 302 -3.08 11.45 -3.21
CA ARG A 302 -2.01 11.20 -4.18
C ARG A 302 -2.13 12.07 -5.45
N ALA A 303 -3.31 12.66 -5.69
CA ALA A 303 -3.61 13.43 -6.89
C ALA A 303 -3.10 14.88 -6.81
N LYS A 304 -2.39 15.33 -7.84
CA LYS A 304 -1.91 16.72 -7.99
C LYS A 304 -2.75 17.58 -8.92
N GLN A 305 -3.52 16.98 -9.83
CA GLN A 305 -4.45 17.69 -10.72
C GLN A 305 -5.85 17.09 -10.70
N SER A 306 -5.98 15.79 -10.95
CA SER A 306 -7.28 15.14 -11.01
C SER A 306 -7.32 13.79 -10.30
N LEU A 307 -8.42 13.58 -9.58
CA LEU A 307 -8.79 12.30 -9.00
C LEU A 307 -9.95 11.70 -9.80
N HIS A 308 -9.81 10.45 -10.18
CA HIS A 308 -10.81 9.71 -10.94
C HIS A 308 -11.22 8.46 -10.16
N TYR A 309 -12.50 8.31 -9.87
CA TYR A 309 -13.05 7.05 -9.38
C TYR A 309 -13.32 6.14 -10.59
N VAL A 310 -12.83 4.90 -10.53
CA VAL A 310 -13.06 3.88 -11.56
C VAL A 310 -13.33 2.53 -10.91
N ASN A 311 -14.21 1.73 -11.51
CA ASN A 311 -14.60 0.45 -10.96
C ASN A 311 -14.64 -0.63 -12.04
N PHE A 312 -14.25 -1.85 -11.70
CA PHE A 312 -14.67 -2.99 -12.50
C PHE A 312 -16.18 -3.24 -12.33
N PRO A 313 -16.89 -3.72 -13.37
CA PRO A 313 -18.25 -4.18 -13.19
C PRO A 313 -18.26 -5.23 -12.08
N LYS A 314 -19.20 -5.13 -11.13
CA LYS A 314 -19.35 -6.16 -10.11
C LYS A 314 -19.61 -7.49 -10.83
N GLU A 315 -18.73 -8.46 -10.64
CA GLU A 315 -19.05 -9.84 -10.98
C GLU A 315 -20.28 -10.21 -10.17
N ALA A 316 -21.37 -10.58 -10.86
CA ALA A 316 -22.57 -11.07 -10.20
C ALA A 316 -22.16 -12.33 -9.44
N LYS A 317 -22.10 -12.22 -8.11
CA LYS A 317 -21.90 -13.36 -7.22
C LYS A 317 -23.03 -14.36 -7.36
#